data_AF-A0A2G1VFZ7-F1
#
_entry.id   AF-A0A2G1VFZ7-F1
#
_cell.length_a   1.000
_cell.length_b   1.000
_cell.length_c   1.000
_cell.angle_alpha   90.00
_cell.angle_beta   90.00
_cell.angle_gamma   90.00
#
_symmetry.space_group_name_H-M   'P 1'
#
loop_
_entity.id
_entity.type
_entity.pdbx_description
1 polymer ?
#
loop_
_entity_poly.entity_id
_entity_poly.type
_entity_poly.pdbx_seq_one_letter_code
_entity_poly.pdbx_strand_id
1 'polypeptide(L)' 'MSIMMKAIEGTEARVLWSCRTRCIELLELGVQEMNGYFRPFRYEVHISGESVLYKSKSEHAAMQYLEMLLGSAPGELEL' A
#
# COMPACT_ATOMS: atom_id res chain seq x y z
N MET A 1 4.31 25.34 -0.41
CA MET A 1 2.93 25.09 0.07
C MET A 1 2.92 23.74 0.74
N SER A 2 2.82 23.71 2.07
CA SER A 2 2.85 22.46 2.84
C SER A 2 1.44 21.89 2.90
N ILE A 3 1.19 20.78 2.21
CA ILE A 3 -0.07 20.04 2.36
C ILE A 3 0.00 19.32 3.71
N MET A 4 -0.63 19.93 4.71
CA MET A 4 -0.83 19.35 6.02
C MET A 4 -1.85 18.20 5.84
N MET A 5 -1.37 16.96 5.72
CA MET A 5 -2.23 15.78 5.80
C MET A 5 -2.86 15.78 7.19
N LYS A 6 -4.16 16.09 7.26
CA LYS A 6 -4.96 15.83 8.46
C LYS A 6 -4.95 14.31 8.66
N ALA A 7 -4.12 13.83 9.58
CA ALA A 7 -4.24 12.49 10.10
C ALA A 7 -5.63 12.39 10.75
N ILE A 8 -6.55 11.69 10.09
CA ILE A 8 -7.84 11.36 10.66
C ILE A 8 -7.54 10.33 11.75
N GLU A 9 -7.85 10.66 13.01
CA GLU A 9 -7.74 9.73 14.14
C GLU A 9 -8.37 8.38 13.75
N GLY A 10 -7.60 7.29 13.90
CA GLY A 10 -8.04 5.93 13.54
C GLY A 10 -7.62 5.45 12.14
N THR A 11 -6.90 6.25 11.35
CA THR A 11 -6.30 5.76 10.09
C THR A 11 -5.04 4.97 10.40
N GLU A 12 -4.98 3.73 9.94
CA GLU A 12 -3.82 2.86 10.02
C GLU A 12 -3.38 2.44 8.61
N ALA A 13 -2.08 2.19 8.46
CA ALA A 13 -1.49 1.60 7.27
C ALA A 13 -0.91 0.23 7.61
N ARG A 14 -1.20 -0.78 6.78
CA ARG A 14 -0.69 -2.15 6.91
C ARG A 14 0.12 -2.50 5.67
N VAL A 15 1.25 -3.17 5.85
CA VAL A 15 2.04 -3.71 4.74
C VAL A 15 1.38 -5.02 4.30
N LEU A 16 0.87 -5.07 3.06
CA LEU A 16 0.37 -6.31 2.47
C LEU A 16 1.51 -7.11 1.83
N TRP A 17 2.47 -6.42 1.24
CA TRP A 17 3.63 -7.04 0.61
C TRP A 17 4.82 -6.07 0.63
N SER A 18 6.03 -6.61 0.73
CA SER A 18 7.26 -5.82 0.63
C SER A 18 8.37 -6.62 -0.04
N CYS A 19 9.17 -5.95 -0.87
CA CYS A 19 10.38 -6.52 -1.44
C CYS A 19 11.57 -5.62 -1.10
N ARG A 20 12.41 -6.11 -0.19
CA ARG A 20 13.57 -5.36 0.32
C ARG A 20 14.64 -5.10 -0.74
N THR A 21 14.83 -6.01 -1.69
CA THR A 21 15.86 -5.88 -2.73
C THR A 21 15.54 -4.77 -3.72
N ARG A 22 14.25 -4.51 -3.97
CA ARG A 22 13.79 -3.44 -4.87
C ARG A 22 13.23 -2.23 -4.11
N CYS A 23 13.21 -2.28 -2.77
CA CYS A 23 12.65 -1.26 -1.90
C CYS A 23 11.17 -0.91 -2.19
N ILE A 24 10.39 -1.85 -2.73
CA ILE A 24 8.98 -1.63 -3.09
C ILE A 24 8.06 -2.25 -2.05
N GLU A 25 6.99 -1.54 -1.69
CA GLU A 25 5.98 -2.00 -0.73
C GLU A 25 4.57 -1.77 -1.28
N LEU A 26 3.66 -2.69 -0.96
CA LEU A 26 2.22 -2.54 -1.13
C LEU A 26 1.61 -2.30 0.25
N LEU A 27 1.01 -1.14 0.43
CA LEU A 27 0.33 -0.73 1.64
C LEU A 27 -1.18 -0.76 1.46
N GLU A 28 -1.88 -1.18 2.50
CA GLU A 28 -3.32 -1.04 2.66
C GLU A 28 -3.59 0.01 3.74
N LEU A 29 -4.28 1.08 3.37
CA LEU A 29 -4.76 2.10 4.29
C LEU A 29 -6.24 1.86 4.60
N GLY A 30 -6.55 1.95 5.88
CA GLY A 30 -7.88 1.69 6.39
C GLY A 30 -8.13 2.39 7.70
N VAL A 31 -9.35 2.23 8.20
CA VAL A 31 -9.74 2.70 9.52
C VAL A 31 -9.90 1.49 10.42
N GLN A 32 -9.30 1.56 11.61
CA GLN A 32 -9.51 0.57 12.66
C GLN A 32 -10.83 0.90 13.38
N GLU A 33 -11.86 0.09 13.17
CA GLU A 33 -13.15 0.25 13.83
C GLU A 33 -13.09 -0.22 15.29
N MET A 34 -13.99 0.29 16.15
CA MET A 34 -14.01 -0.02 17.59
C MET A 34 -14.24 -1.51 17.89
N ASN A 35 -14.84 -2.26 16.96
CA ASN A 35 -15.07 -3.70 17.06
C ASN A 35 -13.81 -4.53 16.71
N GLY A 36 -12.67 -3.91 16.39
CA GLY A 36 -11.46 -4.59 15.96
C GLY A 36 -11.39 -4.86 14.45
N TYR A 37 -12.43 -4.57 13.68
CA TYR A 37 -12.43 -4.71 12.23
C TYR A 37 -11.60 -3.61 11.57
N PHE A 38 -10.74 -4.01 10.64
CA PHE A 38 -10.00 -3.08 9.82
C PHE A 38 -10.75 -2.89 8.50
N ARG A 39 -11.17 -1.65 8.23
CA ARG A 39 -11.91 -1.32 7.03
C ARG A 39 -10.97 -0.63 6.02
N PRO A 40 -10.48 -1.34 4.99
CA PRO A 40 -9.62 -0.73 4.00
C PRO A 40 -10.39 0.21 3.08
N PHE A 41 -9.75 1.30 2.67
CA PHE A 41 -10.31 2.25 1.71
C PHE A 41 -9.33 2.63 0.60
N ARG A 42 -8.04 2.30 0.74
CA ARG A 42 -7.03 2.60 -0.27
C ARG A 42 -5.87 1.62 -0.21
N TYR A 43 -5.34 1.30 -1.38
CA TYR A 43 -4.13 0.53 -1.58
C TYR A 43 -3.12 1.41 -2.30
N GLU A 44 -1.89 1.41 -1.84
CA GLU A 44 -0.83 2.25 -2.37
C GLU A 44 0.45 1.44 -2.61
N VAL A 45 1.11 1.69 -3.75
CA VAL A 45 2.42 1.10 -4.09
C VAL A 45 3.50 2.14 -3.89
N HIS A 46 4.47 1.83 -3.05
CA HIS A 46 5.49 2.77 -2.57
C HIS A 46 6.88 2.25 -2.89
N ILE A 47 7.82 3.17 -3.09
CA ILE A 47 9.23 2.90 -2.86
C ILE A 47 9.58 3.50 -1.50
N SER A 48 10.27 2.75 -0.64
CA SER A 48 10.66 3.23 0.69
C SER A 48 11.52 4.49 0.57
N GLY A 49 11.08 5.59 1.19
CA GLY A 49 11.74 6.90 1.14
C GLY A 49 11.33 7.80 -0.03
N GLU A 50 10.48 7.31 -0.93
CA GLU A 50 10.04 8.02 -2.14
C GLU A 50 8.53 8.31 -2.12
N SER A 51 8.08 9.09 -3.11
CA SER A 51 6.65 9.34 -3.31
C SER A 51 5.89 8.08 -3.77
N VAL A 52 4.61 8.00 -3.41
CA VAL A 52 3.69 6.93 -3.85
C VAL A 52 3.68 6.80 -5.37
N LEU A 53 4.00 5.61 -5.88
CA LEU A 53 4.00 5.30 -7.31
C LEU A 53 2.58 5.14 -7.87
N TYR A 54 1.72 4.45 -7.11
CA TYR A 54 0.36 4.15 -7.53
C TYR A 54 -0.59 4.11 -6.34
N LYS A 55 -1.85 4.52 -6.56
CA LYS A 55 -2.90 4.56 -5.54
C LYS A 55 -4.22 4.16 -6.15
N SER A 56 -4.93 3.25 -5.50
CA SER A 56 -6.24 2.77 -5.93
C SER A 56 -7.14 2.44 -4.74
N LYS A 57 -8.45 2.35 -5.00
CA LYS A 57 -9.42 1.78 -4.04
C LYS A 57 -9.57 0.26 -4.19
N SER A 58 -8.95 -0.32 -5.22
CA SER A 58 -8.98 -1.75 -5.52
C SER A 58 -7.61 -2.36 -5.25
N GLU A 59 -7.56 -3.36 -4.36
CA GLU A 59 -6.36 -4.17 -4.08
C GLU A 59 -5.86 -4.82 -5.37
N HIS A 60 -6.77 -5.41 -6.13
CA HIS A 60 -6.46 -6.08 -7.38
C HIS A 60 -5.77 -5.14 -8.37
N ALA A 61 -6.21 -3.89 -8.49
CA ALA A 61 -5.58 -2.92 -9.37
C ALA A 61 -4.17 -2.54 -8.89
N ALA A 62 -3.94 -2.44 -7.58
CA ALA A 62 -2.62 -2.17 -7.02
C ALA A 62 -1.67 -3.36 -7.22
N MET A 63 -2.15 -4.59 -7.04
CA MET A 63 -1.41 -5.82 -7.33
C MET A 63 -1.04 -5.92 -8.81
N GLN A 64 -1.99 -5.68 -9.73
CA GLN A 64 -1.73 -5.67 -11.17
C GLN A 64 -0.68 -4.61 -11.57
N TYR A 65 -0.71 -3.43 -10.96
CA TYR A 65 0.34 -2.43 -11.17
C TYR A 65 1.72 -2.95 -10.71
N LEU A 66 1.75 -3.64 -9.58
CA LEU A 66 2.96 -4.23 -9.01
C LEU A 66 3.53 -5.33 -9.91
N GLU A 67 2.66 -6.18 -10.47
CA GLU A 67 3.02 -7.20 -11.47
C GLU A 67 3.66 -6.56 -12.71
N MET A 68 3.04 -5.51 -13.24
CA MET A 68 3.57 -4.77 -14.39
C MET A 68 4.92 -4.11 -14.07
N LEU A 69 5.08 -3.56 -12.87
CA LEU A 69 6.30 -2.91 -12.43
C LEU A 69 7.45 -3.90 -12.25
N LEU A 70 7.17 -5.09 -11.73
CA LEU A 70 8.17 -6.09 -11.42
C LEU A 70 8.50 -7.01 -12.60
N GLY A 71 7.57 -7.13 -13.56
CA GLY A 71 7.62 -8.08 -14.66
C GLY A 71 7.25 -9.52 -14.27
N SER A 72 6.77 -9.72 -13.04
CA SER A 72 6.41 -11.04 -12.47
C SER A 72 5.46 -10.86 -11.28
N ALA A 73 4.76 -11.91 -10.86
CA ALA A 73 3.79 -11.81 -9.77
C ALA A 73 4.46 -11.57 -8.41
N PRO A 74 3.88 -10.74 -7.51
CA PRO A 74 4.44 -10.50 -6.18
C PRO A 74 4.58 -11.79 -5.36
N GLY A 75 3.66 -12.75 -5.55
CA GLY A 75 3.70 -14.06 -4.90
C GLY A 75 4.81 -14.99 -5.41
N GLU A 76 5.43 -14.67 -6.55
CA GLU A 76 6.58 -15.42 -7.09
C GLU A 76 7.92 -14.83 -6.64
N LEU A 77 7.90 -13.68 -5.95
CA LEU A 77 9.09 -12.93 -5.53
C LEU A 77 9.38 -13.07 -4.03
N GLU A 78 8.72 -14.00 -3.33
CA GLU A 78 9.10 -14.39 -1.97
C GLU A 78 10.44 -15.17 -2.01
N LEU A 79 11.55 -14.45 -1.89
CA LEU A 79 12.91 -14.95 -1.64
C LEU A 79 13.58 -14.16 -0.51
#